data_AF-A0A1I8G8B4-F1
#
_entry.id   AF-A0A1I8G8B4-F1
#
_cell.length_a   1.000
_cell.length_b   1.000
_cell.length_c   1.000
_cell.angle_alpha   90.00
_cell.angle_beta   90.00
_cell.angle_gamma   90.00
#
_symmetry.space_group_name_H-M   'P 1'
#
loop_
_entity.id
_entity.type
_entity.pdbx_description
1 polymer ?
#
loop_
_entity_poly.entity_id
_entity_poly.type
_entity_poly.pdbx_seq_one_letter_code
_entity_poly.pdbx_strand_id
1 'polypeptide(L)'
;KCLQFQLSDTVLTAKQLVLLQLGQDLKDPWNFGLYCPPVSGKAGKFLQEERPLKDYPLAGPIGFLEFKYKRRIYRSQSISTSKLKKLHSKSYLKQFVEFVRQGDTARVNKWVNKGIDPNFHCKDTG
;
A
#
# COMPACT_ATOMS: atom_id res chain seq x y z
N LYS A 1 5.82 -14.94 -11.87
CA LYS A 1 5.66 -14.58 -13.30
C LYS A 1 6.72 -13.54 -13.64
N CYS A 2 7.40 -13.68 -14.77
CA CYS A 2 8.39 -12.70 -15.22
C CYS A 2 7.74 -11.82 -16.30
N LEU A 3 7.91 -10.51 -16.19
CA LEU A 3 7.44 -9.52 -17.14
C LEU A 3 8.62 -8.66 -17.55
N GLN A 4 8.63 -8.21 -18.80
CA GLN A 4 9.68 -7.35 -19.33
C GLN A 4 9.18 -5.92 -19.43
N PHE A 5 9.99 -4.98 -18.96
CA PHE A 5 9.71 -3.55 -18.96
C PHE A 5 10.95 -2.81 -19.44
N GLN A 6 10.78 -1.64 -20.05
CA GLN A 6 11.91 -0.74 -20.26
C GLN A 6 12.22 -0.03 -18.95
N LEU A 7 13.49 0.16 -18.62
CA LEU A 7 13.87 0.86 -17.39
C LEU A 7 13.47 2.35 -17.41
N SER A 8 13.21 2.91 -18.59
CA SER A 8 12.64 4.24 -18.79
C SER A 8 11.13 4.32 -18.51
N ASP A 9 10.43 3.19 -18.51
CA ASP A 9 8.98 3.18 -18.27
C ASP A 9 8.66 3.63 -16.86
N THR A 10 7.54 4.34 -16.72
CA THR A 10 7.02 4.70 -15.39
C THR A 10 6.52 3.46 -14.66
N VAL A 11 6.56 3.51 -13.34
CA VAL A 11 5.95 2.50 -12.47
C VAL A 11 4.45 2.33 -12.78
N LEU A 12 3.74 3.41 -13.16
CA LEU A 12 2.36 3.34 -13.62
C LEU A 12 2.20 2.48 -14.88
N THR A 13 3.04 2.68 -15.89
CA THR A 13 3.05 1.87 -17.12
C THR A 13 3.27 0.40 -16.79
N ALA A 14 4.25 0.10 -15.91
CA ALA A 14 4.50 -1.26 -15.46
C ALA A 14 3.30 -1.85 -14.69
N LYS A 15 2.65 -1.07 -13.82
CA LYS A 15 1.42 -1.46 -13.11
C LYS A 15 0.27 -1.77 -14.07
N GLN A 16 0.04 -0.94 -15.10
CA GLN A 16 -1.01 -1.17 -16.09
C GLN A 16 -0.78 -2.48 -16.86
N LEU A 17 0.45 -2.78 -17.24
CA LEU A 17 0.81 -4.05 -17.88
C LEU A 17 0.61 -5.25 -16.95
N VAL A 18 1.00 -5.13 -15.68
CA VAL A 18 0.71 -6.17 -14.66
C VAL A 18 -0.79 -6.39 -14.54
N LEU A 19 -1.59 -5.33 -14.44
CA LEU A 19 -3.05 -5.41 -14.33
C LEU A 19 -3.69 -6.04 -15.57
N LEU A 20 -3.22 -5.71 -16.77
CA LEU A 20 -3.72 -6.32 -18.00
C LEU A 20 -3.49 -7.85 -18.01
N GLN A 21 -2.35 -8.30 -17.49
CA GLN A 21 -1.95 -9.71 -17.55
C GLN A 21 -2.33 -10.56 -16.34
N LEU A 22 -2.60 -9.94 -15.19
CA LEU A 22 -2.78 -10.61 -13.90
C LEU A 22 -3.95 -10.04 -13.07
N GLY A 23 -4.60 -8.98 -13.53
CA GLY A 23 -5.59 -8.24 -12.73
C GLY A 23 -7.00 -8.82 -12.73
N GLN A 24 -7.32 -9.79 -13.59
CA GLN A 24 -8.68 -10.31 -13.74
C GLN A 24 -9.25 -10.90 -12.45
N ASP A 25 -8.40 -11.57 -11.65
CA ASP A 25 -8.81 -12.20 -10.39
C ASP A 25 -8.65 -11.28 -9.17
N LEU A 26 -8.19 -10.04 -9.37
CA LEU A 26 -7.93 -9.11 -8.27
C LEU A 26 -9.17 -8.28 -7.96
N LYS A 27 -9.58 -8.32 -6.70
CA LYS A 27 -10.56 -7.37 -6.17
C LYS A 27 -9.92 -5.99 -5.96
N ASP A 28 -10.57 -4.95 -6.45
CA ASP A 28 -10.12 -3.55 -6.34
C ASP A 28 -8.68 -3.33 -6.89
N PRO A 29 -8.40 -3.72 -8.15
CA PRO A 29 -7.04 -3.83 -8.70
C PRO A 29 -6.23 -2.54 -8.65
N TRP A 30 -6.89 -1.38 -8.74
CA TRP A 30 -6.25 -0.06 -8.69
C TRP A 30 -5.62 0.27 -7.34
N ASN A 31 -6.06 -0.40 -6.26
CA ASN A 31 -5.46 -0.28 -4.93
C ASN A 31 -4.21 -1.15 -4.74
N PHE A 32 -3.78 -1.90 -5.76
CA PHE A 32 -2.49 -2.56 -5.75
C PHE A 32 -1.37 -1.62 -6.21
N GLY A 33 -0.14 -1.95 -5.83
CA GLY A 33 1.06 -1.26 -6.27
C GLY A 33 2.25 -2.19 -6.36
N LEU A 34 3.25 -1.77 -7.13
CA LEU A 34 4.57 -2.41 -7.16
C LEU A 34 5.31 -2.08 -5.86
N TYR A 35 5.72 -3.11 -5.15
CA TYR A 35 6.39 -3.05 -3.86
C TYR A 35 7.79 -3.63 -3.99
N CYS A 36 8.79 -2.83 -3.65
CA CYS A 36 10.16 -3.28 -3.51
C CYS A 36 10.34 -3.87 -2.10
N PRO A 37 10.66 -5.17 -1.97
CA PRO A 37 10.85 -5.79 -0.67
C PRO A 37 12.08 -5.24 0.05
N PRO A 38 12.20 -5.48 1.38
CA PRO A 38 13.40 -5.12 2.11
C PRO A 38 14.64 -5.81 1.53
N VAL A 39 15.70 -5.05 1.29
CA VAL A 39 16.99 -5.55 0.77
C VAL A 39 18.12 -4.87 1.52
N SER A 40 19.11 -5.65 1.97
CA SER A 40 20.35 -5.17 2.61
C SER A 40 20.12 -4.13 3.72
N GLY A 41 19.19 -4.43 4.64
CA GLY A 41 18.87 -3.55 5.77
C GLY A 41 17.98 -2.34 5.44
N LYS A 42 17.65 -2.10 4.16
CA LYS A 42 16.68 -1.07 3.78
C LYS A 42 15.27 -1.61 3.91
N ALA A 43 14.38 -0.84 4.56
CA ALA A 43 12.97 -1.18 4.65
C ALA A 43 12.33 -1.19 3.25
N GLY A 44 11.42 -2.15 3.03
CA GLY A 44 10.66 -2.20 1.78
C GLY A 44 9.70 -1.03 1.62
N LYS A 45 9.32 -0.74 0.38
CA LYS A 45 8.48 0.41 0.03
C LYS A 45 7.67 0.15 -1.23
N PHE A 46 6.50 0.78 -1.32
CA PHE A 46 5.82 0.95 -2.60
C PHE A 46 6.59 1.94 -3.47
N LEU A 47 6.64 1.64 -4.77
CA LEU A 47 7.19 2.52 -5.78
C LEU A 47 6.19 3.66 -6.06
N GLN A 48 6.68 4.88 -6.28
CA GLN A 48 5.89 6.03 -6.76
C GLN A 48 5.56 5.83 -8.23
N GLU A 49 4.29 6.01 -8.59
CA GLU A 49 3.74 5.62 -9.89
C GLU A 49 4.29 6.49 -11.04
N GLU A 50 4.63 7.74 -10.75
CA GLU A 50 5.10 8.75 -11.71
C GLU A 50 6.59 8.62 -12.04
N ARG A 51 7.35 7.86 -11.25
CA ARG A 51 8.80 7.72 -11.43
C ARG A 51 9.14 6.57 -12.38
N PRO A 52 10.23 6.67 -13.15
CA PRO A 52 10.69 5.59 -13.99
C PRO A 52 11.27 4.44 -13.16
N LEU A 53 11.24 3.21 -13.69
CA LEU A 53 11.75 2.02 -13.01
C LEU A 53 13.26 2.13 -12.68
N LYS A 54 14.05 2.79 -13.54
CA LYS A 54 15.50 3.03 -13.33
C LYS A 54 15.84 3.83 -12.07
N ASP A 55 14.88 4.57 -11.52
CA ASP A 55 15.08 5.34 -10.28
C ASP A 55 15.12 4.46 -9.03
N TYR A 56 14.82 3.18 -9.17
CA TYR A 56 14.78 2.22 -8.08
C TYR A 56 15.91 1.20 -8.22
N PRO A 57 16.56 0.82 -7.10
CA PRO A 57 17.66 -0.14 -7.12
C PRO A 57 17.11 -1.57 -7.25
N LEU A 58 16.69 -1.94 -8.46
CA LEU A 58 16.30 -3.30 -8.81
C LEU A 58 17.57 -4.16 -8.88
N ALA A 59 17.82 -4.97 -7.86
CA ALA A 59 19.05 -5.77 -7.75
C ALA A 59 19.07 -6.94 -8.74
N GLY A 60 20.25 -7.26 -9.27
CA GLY A 60 20.48 -8.43 -10.13
C GLY A 60 20.05 -8.25 -11.59
N PRO A 61 20.26 -9.29 -12.44
CA PRO A 61 19.89 -9.25 -13.85
C PRO A 61 18.37 -9.26 -14.08
N ILE A 62 17.60 -9.71 -13.08
CA ILE A 62 16.13 -9.74 -13.08
C ILE A 62 15.65 -9.04 -11.82
N GLY A 63 15.03 -7.87 -11.98
CA GLY A 63 14.45 -7.14 -10.86
C GLY A 63 13.30 -7.89 -10.20
N PHE A 64 13.30 -7.98 -8.87
CA PHE A 64 12.23 -8.60 -8.10
C PHE A 64 11.35 -7.54 -7.41
N LEU A 65 10.06 -7.53 -7.75
CA LEU A 65 9.04 -6.67 -7.15
C LEU A 65 7.83 -7.53 -6.78
N GLU A 66 7.13 -7.15 -5.71
CA GLU A 66 5.87 -7.75 -5.32
C GLU A 66 4.70 -6.87 -5.81
N PHE A 67 3.64 -7.45 -6.37
CA PHE A 67 2.42 -6.72 -6.68
C PHE A 67 1.41 -6.90 -5.54
N LYS A 68 1.23 -5.87 -4.70
CA LYS A 68 0.54 -6.00 -3.41
C LYS A 68 -0.51 -4.93 -3.19
N TYR A 69 -1.59 -5.30 -2.50
CA TYR A 69 -2.62 -4.36 -2.05
C TYR A 69 -1.99 -3.31 -1.14
N LYS A 70 -2.21 -2.03 -1.42
CA LYS A 70 -1.67 -0.91 -0.66
C LYS A 70 -2.31 -0.88 0.72
N ARG A 71 -1.50 -1.18 1.73
CA ARG A 71 -1.84 -1.08 3.16
C ARG A 71 -0.72 -0.36 3.86
N ARG A 72 -0.99 0.17 5.05
CA ARG A 72 0.03 0.75 5.92
C ARG A 72 1.13 -0.25 6.20
N ILE A 73 2.36 0.15 5.93
CA ILE A 73 3.57 -0.59 6.31
C ILE A 73 3.93 -0.21 7.74
N TYR A 74 3.78 -1.14 8.67
CA TYR A 74 4.16 -0.96 10.08
C TYR A 74 5.66 -1.26 10.22
N ARG A 75 6.46 -0.23 10.50
CA ARG A 75 7.93 -0.35 10.65
C ARG A 75 8.37 -0.77 12.06
N SER A 76 7.51 -0.58 13.06
CA SER A 76 7.78 -0.95 14.46
C SER A 76 7.00 -2.21 14.83
N GLN A 77 7.66 -3.15 15.51
CA GLN A 77 7.05 -4.38 16.05
C GLN A 77 6.21 -4.14 17.32
N SER A 78 6.07 -2.90 17.79
CA SER A 78 5.49 -2.60 19.11
C SER A 78 3.97 -2.77 19.22
N ILE A 79 3.24 -3.01 18.12
CA ILE A 79 1.77 -3.17 18.14
C ILE A 79 1.42 -4.63 17.91
N SER A 80 0.72 -5.24 18.88
CA SER A 80 0.25 -6.62 18.76
C SER A 80 -0.81 -6.76 17.67
N THR A 81 -0.87 -7.94 17.06
CA THR A 81 -1.88 -8.30 16.06
C THR A 81 -3.32 -8.18 16.61
N SER A 82 -3.52 -8.49 17.89
CA SER A 82 -4.82 -8.34 18.58
C SER A 82 -5.28 -6.88 18.67
N LYS A 83 -4.35 -5.96 19.00
CA LYS A 83 -4.64 -4.52 19.04
C LYS A 83 -4.97 -4.00 17.65
N LEU A 84 -4.21 -4.41 16.63
CA LEU A 84 -4.50 -4.04 15.24
C LEU A 84 -5.88 -4.54 14.79
N LYS A 85 -6.25 -5.79 15.09
CA LYS A 85 -7.58 -6.32 14.76
C LYS A 85 -8.70 -5.48 15.38
N LYS A 86 -8.55 -5.06 16.65
CA LYS A 86 -9.53 -4.20 17.32
C LYS A 86 -9.66 -2.82 16.64
N LEU A 87 -8.54 -2.19 16.33
CA LEU A 87 -8.52 -0.88 15.66
C LEU A 87 -9.20 -0.90 14.28
N HIS A 88 -9.18 -2.05 13.58
CA HIS A 88 -9.80 -2.22 12.27
C HIS A 88 -11.19 -2.89 12.34
N SER A 89 -11.85 -2.87 13.50
CA SER A 89 -13.25 -3.27 13.60
C SER A 89 -14.16 -2.27 12.88
N LYS A 90 -15.32 -2.74 12.39
CA LYS A 90 -16.28 -1.91 11.62
C LYS A 90 -16.67 -0.63 12.37
N SER A 91 -16.91 -0.71 13.68
CA SER A 91 -17.29 0.43 14.51
C SER A 91 -16.17 1.47 14.62
N TYR A 92 -14.92 1.03 14.83
CA TYR A 92 -13.77 1.93 14.90
C TYR A 92 -13.52 2.62 13.56
N LEU A 93 -13.54 1.88 12.45
CA LEU A 93 -13.34 2.49 11.12
C LEU A 93 -14.44 3.51 10.80
N LYS A 94 -15.70 3.23 11.15
CA LYS A 94 -16.81 4.20 11.00
C LYS A 94 -16.57 5.46 11.83
N GLN A 95 -16.14 5.31 13.09
CA GLN A 95 -15.83 6.44 13.95
C GLN A 95 -14.63 7.25 13.44
N PHE A 96 -13.62 6.60 12.86
CA PHE A 96 -12.49 7.27 12.25
C PHE A 96 -12.91 8.14 11.06
N VAL A 97 -13.77 7.62 10.16
CA VAL A 97 -14.34 8.41 9.04
C VAL A 97 -15.11 9.62 9.56
N GLU A 98 -15.84 9.48 10.67
CA GLU A 98 -16.58 10.60 11.26
C GLU A 98 -15.64 11.72 11.74
N PHE A 99 -14.52 11.38 12.38
CA PHE A 99 -13.52 12.40 12.75
C PHE A 99 -12.91 13.10 11.53
N VAL A 100 -12.70 12.37 10.43
CA VAL A 100 -12.26 12.96 9.16
C VAL A 100 -13.31 13.93 8.60
N ARG A 101 -14.59 13.52 8.58
CA ARG A 101 -15.71 14.36 8.09
C ARG A 101 -15.88 15.65 8.89
N GLN A 102 -15.67 15.58 10.20
CA GLN A 102 -15.75 16.73 11.11
C GLN A 102 -14.52 17.64 11.06
N GLY A 103 -13.45 17.26 10.34
CA GLY A 103 -12.19 17.99 10.36
C GLY A 103 -11.45 17.92 11.71
N ASP A 104 -11.76 16.94 12.57
CA ASP A 104 -11.11 16.75 13.87
C ASP A 104 -9.71 16.12 13.69
N THR A 105 -8.78 16.96 13.24
CA THR A 105 -7.39 16.57 12.97
C THR A 105 -6.69 16.00 14.20
N ALA A 106 -7.04 16.48 15.41
CA ALA A 106 -6.46 15.99 16.65
C ALA A 106 -6.81 14.52 16.90
N ARG A 107 -8.08 14.13 16.75
CA ARG A 107 -8.48 12.73 16.90
C ARG A 107 -8.01 11.85 15.75
N VAL A 108 -8.03 12.35 14.51
CA VAL A 108 -7.46 11.65 13.35
C VAL A 108 -6.00 11.31 13.60
N ASN A 109 -5.18 12.29 13.96
CA ASN A 109 -3.75 12.09 14.25
C ASN A 109 -3.54 11.11 15.41
N LYS A 110 -4.32 11.25 16.49
CA LYS A 110 -4.28 10.31 17.63
C LYS A 110 -4.52 8.87 17.20
N TRP A 111 -5.48 8.64 16.30
CA TRP A 111 -5.85 7.30 15.85
C TRP A 111 -4.86 6.72 14.84
N VAL A 112 -4.33 7.55 13.93
CA VAL A 112 -3.22 7.17 13.04
C VAL A 112 -1.99 6.80 13.89
N ASN A 113 -1.65 7.57 14.92
CA ASN A 113 -0.52 7.25 15.80
C ASN A 113 -0.73 5.98 16.62
N LYS A 114 -1.99 5.60 16.92
CA LYS A 114 -2.34 4.32 17.55
C LYS A 114 -2.19 3.12 16.62
N GLY A 115 -2.05 3.33 15.31
CA GLY A 115 -1.87 2.26 14.33
C GLY A 115 -3.09 1.94 13.48
N ILE A 116 -4.07 2.84 13.35
CA ILE A 116 -5.09 2.75 12.28
C ILE A 116 -4.39 2.82 10.92
N ASP A 117 -4.75 1.93 10.00
CA ASP A 117 -4.46 2.06 8.57
C ASP A 117 -5.56 2.90 7.93
N PRO A 118 -5.27 4.12 7.44
CA PRO A 118 -6.27 4.93 6.77
C PRO A 118 -6.61 4.43 5.36
N ASN A 119 -5.86 3.46 4.81
CA ASN A 119 -6.11 2.91 3.47
C ASN A 119 -7.18 1.79 3.52
N PHE A 120 -8.43 2.18 3.73
CA PHE A 120 -9.58 1.27 3.69
C PHE A 120 -10.77 1.92 2.97
N HIS A 121 -11.64 1.09 2.40
CA HIS A 121 -12.91 1.55 1.84
C HIS A 121 -13.99 1.51 2.92
N CYS A 122 -14.78 2.58 3.03
CA CYS A 122 -15.95 2.58 3.88
C CYS A 122 -17.03 1.75 3.18
N LYS A 123 -17.48 0.66 3.81
CA LYS A 123 -18.50 -0.21 3.20
C LYS A 123 -19.80 0.51 2.83
N ASP A 124 -20.10 1.61 3.52
CA ASP A 124 -21.34 2.35 3.33
C ASP A 124 -21.20 3.48 2.29
N THR A 125 -19.98 4.00 2.04
CA THR A 125 -19.78 5.19 1.19
C THR A 125 -18.72 5.05 0.11
N GLY A 126 -18.12 3.87 -0.04
CA GLY A 126 -16.96 3.64 -0.91
C GLY A 126 -15.65 4.11 -0.30
#